data_AF-A0A2N2BYM7-F1
#
_entry.id   AF-A0A2N2BYM7-F1
#
_cell.length_a   1.000
_cell.length_b   1.000
_cell.length_c   1.000
_cell.angle_alpha   90.00
_cell.angle_beta   90.00
_cell.angle_gamma   90.00
#
_symmetry.space_group_name_H-M   'P 1'
#
loop_
_entity.id
_entity.type
_entity.pdbx_description
1 polymer ?
#
loop_
_entity_poly.entity_id
_entity_poly.type
_entity_poly.pdbx_seq_one_letter_code
_entity_poly.pdbx_strand_id
1 'polypeptide(L)'
;MKYCLKCGIQSEDNAVLCASCGAAFEGQQDAVKNEGINTVEAPDANQYYAQYRQSVPSFAQNPTIAALKRAGSSTVFFIAVILYSVQILLSLIHAFIREPVSNTDIYSEFNEEIGVQFEKIQDALSTFALVVSIPTILICIGMWLFYASSRSRYDGPLPTTGLTMIKVINFIFLGFLLLFPFLVFLTVLFGNVDTEESSAVLIAIIAIIIFAIVLTLPVIYIIGIINTINTLKKTIKTGMPSDKVSGFVGVMNFIIAVFFILTALAAIRTLDIVAIFSNLLSAAFFILISIGLFAYKKEMSLIIYKNYYSASVSTYTPFV
;
A
#
# COMPACT_ATOMS: atom_id res chain seq x y z
N MET A 1 -27.82 -19.04 -25.69
CA MET A 1 -27.01 -18.32 -24.68
C MET A 1 -25.55 -18.40 -25.03
N LYS A 2 -24.85 -17.25 -25.12
CA LYS A 2 -23.42 -17.18 -25.48
C LYS A 2 -22.58 -16.86 -24.24
N TYR A 3 -21.42 -17.51 -24.12
CA TYR A 3 -20.46 -17.25 -23.04
C TYR A 3 -19.30 -16.40 -23.57
N CYS A 4 -18.94 -15.38 -22.81
CA CYS A 4 -17.80 -14.53 -23.09
C CYS A 4 -16.48 -15.26 -22.77
N LEU A 5 -15.68 -15.61 -23.79
CA LEU A 5 -14.38 -16.30 -23.61
C LEU A 5 -13.35 -15.48 -22.80
N LYS A 6 -13.52 -14.15 -22.70
CA LYS A 6 -12.63 -13.27 -21.93
C LYS A 6 -13.05 -13.08 -20.47
N CYS A 7 -14.34 -13.21 -20.16
CA CYS A 7 -14.91 -12.75 -18.91
C CYS A 7 -15.85 -13.76 -18.24
N GLY A 8 -16.17 -14.87 -18.90
CA GLY A 8 -16.96 -15.98 -18.36
C GLY A 8 -18.44 -15.68 -18.09
N ILE A 9 -18.90 -14.46 -18.37
CA ILE A 9 -20.27 -14.01 -18.09
C ILE A 9 -21.20 -14.40 -19.25
N GLN A 10 -22.41 -14.86 -18.91
CA GLN A 10 -23.48 -15.17 -19.86
C GLN A 10 -24.06 -13.89 -20.47
N SER A 11 -24.30 -13.91 -21.77
CA SER A 11 -24.90 -12.81 -22.53
C SER A 11 -26.11 -13.29 -23.33
N GLU A 12 -27.07 -12.39 -23.56
CA GLU A 12 -28.25 -12.62 -24.39
C GLU A 12 -27.87 -13.05 -25.82
N ASP A 13 -28.71 -13.91 -26.44
CA ASP A 13 -28.38 -14.68 -27.66
C ASP A 13 -28.10 -13.82 -28.90
N ASN A 14 -28.60 -12.58 -28.89
CA ASN A 14 -28.50 -11.56 -29.94
C ASN A 14 -27.44 -10.48 -29.66
N ALA A 15 -26.69 -10.55 -28.55
CA ALA A 15 -25.67 -9.56 -28.23
C ALA A 15 -24.42 -9.72 -29.13
N VAL A 16 -24.08 -8.67 -29.88
CA VAL A 16 -22.91 -8.61 -30.78
C VAL A 16 -21.60 -8.40 -29.99
N LEU A 17 -21.69 -7.74 -28.84
CA LEU A 17 -20.57 -7.37 -27.96
C LEU A 17 -20.92 -7.72 -26.51
N CYS A 18 -19.92 -8.14 -25.74
CA CYS A 18 -20.12 -8.42 -24.32
C CYS A 18 -20.31 -7.14 -23.52
N ALA A 19 -21.44 -7.02 -22.79
CA ALA A 19 -21.75 -5.86 -21.95
C ALA A 19 -20.74 -5.59 -20.81
N SER A 20 -20.00 -6.61 -20.37
CA SER A 20 -19.05 -6.49 -19.25
C SER A 20 -17.63 -6.16 -19.70
N CYS A 21 -17.18 -6.68 -20.85
CA CYS A 21 -15.78 -6.52 -21.30
C CYS A 21 -15.61 -5.91 -22.70
N GLY A 22 -16.69 -5.64 -23.42
CA GLY A 22 -16.67 -5.05 -24.76
C GLY A 22 -16.08 -5.94 -25.86
N ALA A 23 -15.77 -7.22 -25.57
CA ALA A 23 -15.26 -8.15 -26.57
C ALA A 23 -16.38 -8.59 -27.53
N ALA A 24 -16.07 -8.64 -28.83
CA ALA A 24 -16.97 -9.20 -29.84
C ALA A 24 -17.06 -10.73 -29.68
N PHE A 25 -18.26 -11.29 -29.84
CA PHE A 25 -18.44 -12.74 -29.91
C PHE A 25 -18.05 -13.22 -31.31
N GLU A 26 -17.22 -14.26 -31.41
CA GLU A 26 -16.83 -14.83 -32.71
C GLU A 26 -18.06 -15.40 -33.45
N GLY A 27 -18.25 -14.96 -34.70
CA GLY A 27 -19.32 -15.44 -35.59
C GLY A 27 -19.96 -14.39 -36.50
N GLN A 28 -19.70 -13.09 -36.37
CA GLN A 28 -20.33 -12.04 -37.21
C GLN A 28 -19.35 -10.93 -37.64
N GLN A 29 -18.16 -11.31 -38.11
CA GLN A 29 -17.31 -10.38 -38.89
C GLN A 29 -17.74 -10.29 -40.38
N ASP A 30 -18.59 -11.20 -40.87
CA ASP A 30 -18.93 -11.26 -42.30
C ASP A 30 -20.37 -10.79 -42.65
N ALA A 31 -21.22 -10.50 -41.67
CA ALA A 31 -22.61 -10.08 -41.93
C ALA A 31 -22.78 -8.57 -42.25
N VAL A 32 -21.69 -7.80 -42.33
CA VAL A 32 -21.74 -6.36 -42.61
C VAL A 32 -21.47 -6.04 -44.09
N LYS A 33 -21.13 -7.04 -44.92
CA LYS A 33 -20.62 -6.74 -46.26
C LYS A 33 -21.54 -6.90 -47.46
N ASN A 34 -22.72 -7.56 -47.43
CA ASN A 34 -23.52 -7.66 -48.67
C ASN A 34 -25.04 -7.63 -48.46
N GLU A 35 -25.65 -6.54 -48.98
CA GLU A 35 -26.88 -6.45 -49.79
C GLU A 35 -28.23 -6.90 -49.17
N GLY A 36 -29.34 -6.15 -49.22
CA GLY A 36 -29.64 -4.87 -49.86
C GLY A 36 -31.12 -4.43 -49.66
N ILE A 37 -31.36 -3.14 -49.92
CA ILE A 37 -32.58 -2.50 -50.45
C ILE A 37 -33.93 -2.64 -49.67
N ASN A 38 -34.30 -1.60 -48.89
CA ASN A 38 -35.42 -0.67 -49.16
C ASN A 38 -35.85 0.17 -47.94
N THR A 39 -35.74 1.49 -48.10
CA THR A 39 -36.58 2.59 -47.59
C THR A 39 -37.17 2.50 -46.17
N VAL A 40 -36.49 3.10 -45.19
CA VAL A 40 -37.00 4.17 -44.31
C VAL A 40 -35.77 4.98 -43.92
N GLU A 41 -35.81 6.32 -44.00
CA GLU A 41 -34.75 7.20 -43.48
C GLU A 41 -34.46 6.84 -42.02
N ALA A 42 -33.34 6.14 -41.80
CA ALA A 42 -32.86 5.77 -40.48
C ALA A 42 -32.23 7.01 -39.83
N PRO A 43 -32.56 7.34 -38.56
CA PRO A 43 -31.87 8.38 -37.83
C PRO A 43 -30.37 8.01 -37.81
N ASP A 44 -29.54 9.00 -38.12
CA ASP A 44 -28.09 8.92 -38.28
C ASP A 44 -27.49 7.96 -37.25
N ALA A 45 -27.04 6.77 -37.70
CA ALA A 45 -26.56 5.70 -36.83
C ALA A 45 -25.40 6.18 -35.92
N ASN A 46 -24.68 7.23 -36.36
CA ASN A 46 -23.67 7.92 -35.56
C ASN A 46 -24.23 8.54 -34.26
N GLN A 47 -25.47 9.03 -34.25
CA GLN A 47 -26.12 9.50 -33.03
C GLN A 47 -26.46 8.34 -32.09
N TYR A 48 -26.91 7.20 -32.61
CA TYR A 48 -27.21 6.01 -31.80
C TYR A 48 -25.95 5.41 -31.17
N TYR A 49 -24.84 5.34 -31.92
CA TYR A 49 -23.54 4.91 -31.38
C TYR A 49 -22.89 5.93 -30.43
N ALA A 50 -23.18 7.23 -30.58
CA ALA A 50 -22.74 8.25 -29.63
C ALA A 50 -23.51 8.15 -28.30
N GLN A 51 -24.80 7.84 -28.36
CA GLN A 51 -25.68 7.69 -27.20
C GLN A 51 -25.41 6.36 -26.45
N TYR A 52 -25.06 5.28 -27.17
CA TYR A 52 -24.59 4.02 -26.55
C TYR A 52 -23.19 4.10 -25.95
N ARG A 53 -22.32 5.01 -26.43
CA ARG A 53 -21.06 5.33 -25.73
C ARG A 53 -21.27 6.06 -24.40
N GLN A 54 -22.45 6.62 -24.16
CA GLN A 54 -22.79 7.31 -22.91
C GLN A 54 -23.46 6.41 -21.87
N SER A 55 -23.96 5.22 -22.23
CA SER A 55 -24.73 4.35 -21.34
C SER A 55 -23.91 3.28 -20.62
N VAL A 56 -22.66 3.04 -21.03
CA VAL A 56 -21.67 2.34 -20.21
C VAL A 56 -20.95 3.42 -19.39
N PRO A 57 -21.06 3.46 -18.04
CA PRO A 57 -20.20 4.32 -17.26
C PRO A 57 -18.77 3.87 -17.50
N SER A 58 -18.09 4.53 -18.44
CA SER A 58 -16.68 4.27 -18.70
C SER A 58 -15.97 4.45 -17.36
N PHE A 59 -15.22 3.42 -16.93
CA PHE A 59 -14.41 3.49 -15.70
C PHE A 59 -13.48 4.73 -15.72
N ALA A 60 -13.16 5.21 -16.92
CA ALA A 60 -12.44 6.44 -17.23
C ALA A 60 -13.17 7.75 -16.88
N GLN A 61 -14.51 7.81 -16.86
CA GLN A 61 -15.28 9.03 -16.58
C GLN A 61 -15.57 9.25 -15.09
N ASN A 62 -15.33 8.25 -14.23
CA ASN A 62 -15.60 8.42 -12.80
C ASN A 62 -14.55 9.34 -12.15
N PRO A 63 -14.94 10.52 -11.61
CA PRO A 63 -14.01 11.48 -11.02
C PRO A 63 -13.20 10.90 -9.86
N THR A 64 -13.76 9.89 -9.17
CA THR A 64 -13.11 9.18 -8.07
C THR A 64 -11.93 8.33 -8.55
N ILE A 65 -12.12 7.59 -9.65
CA ILE A 65 -11.07 6.74 -10.22
C ILE A 65 -10.00 7.62 -10.87
N ALA A 66 -10.39 8.75 -11.47
CA ALA A 66 -9.47 9.75 -11.98
C ALA A 66 -8.61 10.36 -10.86
N ALA A 67 -9.20 10.75 -9.72
CA ALA A 67 -8.46 11.24 -8.55
C ALA A 67 -7.48 10.19 -8.00
N LEU A 68 -7.87 8.91 -7.98
CA LEU A 68 -6.97 7.84 -7.55
C LEU A 68 -5.81 7.62 -8.52
N LYS A 69 -6.07 7.60 -9.84
CA LYS A 69 -5.02 7.56 -10.86
C LYS A 69 -4.11 8.78 -10.75
N ARG A 70 -4.66 9.97 -10.48
CA ARG A 70 -3.88 11.20 -10.27
C ARG A 70 -2.99 11.12 -9.04
N ALA A 71 -3.50 10.62 -7.92
CA ALA A 71 -2.71 10.43 -6.71
C ALA A 71 -1.57 9.43 -6.92
N GLY A 72 -1.87 8.28 -7.54
CA GLY A 72 -0.88 7.24 -7.84
C GLY A 72 0.10 7.60 -8.96
N SER A 73 -0.23 8.54 -9.85
CA SER A 73 0.68 9.06 -10.90
C SER A 73 1.32 10.40 -10.54
N SER A 74 1.05 10.92 -9.34
CA SER A 74 1.57 12.20 -8.89
C SER A 74 3.11 12.22 -8.82
N THR A 75 3.70 13.38 -9.09
CA THR A 75 5.16 13.57 -8.96
C THR A 75 5.66 13.30 -7.55
N VAL A 76 4.86 13.60 -6.53
CA VAL A 76 5.18 13.33 -5.11
C VAL A 76 5.30 11.82 -4.87
N PHE A 77 4.34 11.03 -5.36
CA PHE A 77 4.40 9.58 -5.23
C PHE A 77 5.58 8.99 -6.01
N PHE A 78 5.84 9.49 -7.22
CA PHE A 78 6.98 9.04 -8.03
C PHE A 78 8.33 9.28 -7.35
N ILE A 79 8.56 10.49 -6.82
CA ILE A 79 9.79 10.81 -6.08
C ILE A 79 9.90 9.92 -4.84
N ALA A 80 8.81 9.69 -4.10
CA ALA A 80 8.82 8.81 -2.94
C ALA A 80 9.27 7.38 -3.31
N VAL A 81 8.73 6.82 -4.40
CA VAL A 81 9.09 5.45 -4.84
C VAL A 81 10.56 5.37 -5.27
N ILE A 82 11.11 6.39 -5.93
CA ILE A 82 12.54 6.45 -6.26
C ILE A 82 13.38 6.49 -4.99
N LEU A 83 13.08 7.39 -4.05
CA LEU A 83 13.83 7.51 -2.80
C LEU A 83 13.82 6.20 -2.02
N TYR A 84 12.67 5.52 -1.96
CA TYR A 84 12.57 4.22 -1.31
C TYR A 84 13.41 3.14 -2.00
N SER A 85 13.45 3.15 -3.34
CA SER A 85 14.28 2.22 -4.11
C SER A 85 15.77 2.43 -3.83
N VAL A 86 16.22 3.69 -3.84
CA VAL A 86 17.62 4.05 -3.56
C VAL A 86 17.98 3.70 -2.10
N GLN A 87 17.07 3.97 -1.16
CA GLN A 87 17.25 3.62 0.24
C GLN A 87 17.44 2.11 0.45
N ILE A 88 16.62 1.28 -0.21
CA ILE A 88 16.77 -0.18 -0.16
C ILE A 88 18.13 -0.60 -0.72
N LEU A 89 18.53 -0.04 -1.86
CA LEU A 89 19.84 -0.36 -2.46
C LEU A 89 20.99 0.00 -1.51
N LEU A 90 20.96 1.18 -0.89
CA LEU A 90 21.97 1.58 0.10
C LEU A 90 21.96 0.64 1.31
N SER A 91 20.80 0.21 1.77
CA SER A 91 20.67 -0.71 2.91
C SER A 91 21.21 -2.10 2.58
N LEU A 92 20.99 -2.58 1.35
CA LEU A 92 21.57 -3.84 0.88
C LEU A 92 23.08 -3.74 0.75
N ILE A 93 23.59 -2.66 0.15
CA ILE A 93 25.04 -2.40 0.05
C ILE A 93 25.67 -2.36 1.44
N HIS A 94 25.04 -1.66 2.39
CA HIS A 94 25.49 -1.63 3.77
C HIS A 94 25.55 -3.03 4.40
N ALA A 95 24.54 -3.87 4.15
CA ALA A 95 24.52 -5.24 4.65
C ALA A 95 25.68 -6.11 4.10
N PHE A 96 26.20 -5.82 2.90
CA PHE A 96 27.35 -6.53 2.32
C PHE A 96 28.71 -5.97 2.72
N ILE A 97 28.81 -4.65 2.96
CA ILE A 97 30.08 -3.98 3.31
C ILE A 97 30.44 -4.18 4.78
N ARG A 98 29.46 -4.40 5.65
CA ARG A 98 29.67 -4.47 7.10
C ARG A 98 30.59 -5.64 7.46
N GLU A 99 31.83 -5.34 7.83
CA GLU A 99 32.69 -6.27 8.57
C GLU A 99 32.03 -6.60 9.91
N PRO A 100 32.17 -7.83 10.45
CA PRO A 100 31.67 -8.16 11.78
C PRO A 100 32.28 -7.19 12.78
N VAL A 101 31.45 -6.27 13.25
CA VAL A 101 31.89 -5.18 14.08
C VAL A 101 32.20 -5.75 15.45
N SER A 102 33.48 -5.99 15.75
CA SER A 102 33.98 -6.20 17.10
C SER A 102 33.99 -4.86 17.86
N ASN A 103 32.83 -4.22 18.04
CA ASN A 103 32.74 -2.99 18.83
C ASN A 103 32.11 -3.33 20.18
N THR A 104 32.99 -3.71 21.10
CA THR A 104 32.75 -3.80 22.54
C THR A 104 32.35 -2.48 23.20
N ASP A 105 32.44 -1.35 22.50
CA ASP A 105 32.52 -0.04 23.17
C ASP A 105 31.19 0.75 23.19
N ILE A 106 30.14 0.30 22.49
CA ILE A 106 28.82 0.99 22.53
C ILE A 106 27.86 0.34 23.54
N TYR A 107 28.10 -0.93 23.88
CA TYR A 107 27.25 -1.68 24.82
C TYR A 107 27.84 -1.78 26.22
N SER A 108 29.09 -1.37 26.44
CA SER A 108 29.77 -1.41 27.75
C SER A 108 29.17 -0.48 28.82
N GLU A 109 28.26 0.41 28.44
CA GLU A 109 27.49 1.24 29.40
C GLU A 109 26.13 0.62 29.78
N PHE A 110 25.66 -0.36 29.02
CA PHE A 110 24.51 -1.19 29.40
C PHE A 110 25.03 -2.43 30.13
N ASN A 111 24.27 -2.91 31.10
CA ASN A 111 24.58 -4.10 31.91
C ASN A 111 25.21 -5.20 31.03
N GLU A 112 26.41 -5.68 31.40
CA GLU A 112 27.31 -6.48 30.54
C GLU A 112 26.59 -7.69 29.93
N GLU A 113 25.65 -8.29 30.67
CA GLU A 113 24.82 -9.40 30.21
C GLU A 113 23.78 -9.01 29.14
N ILE A 114 23.17 -7.82 29.21
CA ILE A 114 22.19 -7.36 28.21
C ILE A 114 22.90 -6.97 26.92
N GLY A 115 24.09 -6.36 27.02
CA GLY A 115 24.92 -5.99 25.87
C GLY A 115 25.31 -7.19 25.01
N VAL A 116 25.77 -8.28 25.65
CA VAL A 116 26.15 -9.52 24.97
C VAL A 116 24.97 -10.20 24.27
N GLN A 117 23.77 -10.15 24.85
CA GLN A 117 22.57 -10.71 24.20
C GLN A 117 22.13 -9.87 22.99
N PHE A 118 22.24 -8.54 23.08
CA PHE A 118 21.96 -7.64 21.96
C PHE A 118 22.95 -7.83 20.80
N GLU A 119 24.22 -8.01 21.11
CA GLU A 119 25.27 -8.27 20.12
C GLU A 119 25.01 -9.59 19.37
N LYS A 120 24.69 -10.67 20.10
CA LYS A 120 24.35 -11.96 19.49
C LYS A 120 23.11 -11.89 18.59
N ILE A 121 22.09 -11.13 19.00
CA ILE A 121 20.89 -10.90 18.18
C ILE A 121 21.25 -10.08 16.94
N GLN A 122 22.07 -9.04 17.09
CA GLN A 122 22.51 -8.21 15.97
C GLN A 122 23.32 -9.02 14.95
N ASP A 123 24.21 -9.89 15.42
CA ASP A 123 25.07 -10.72 14.57
C ASP A 123 24.27 -11.84 13.87
N ALA A 124 23.29 -12.42 14.56
CA ALA A 124 22.31 -13.32 13.95
C ALA A 124 21.48 -12.61 12.87
N LEU A 125 21.03 -11.38 13.13
CA LEU A 125 20.25 -10.59 12.16
C LEU A 125 21.09 -10.15 10.95
N SER A 126 22.39 -9.87 11.10
CA SER A 126 23.27 -9.58 9.97
C SER A 126 23.49 -10.81 9.09
N THR A 127 23.60 -12.01 9.67
CA THR A 127 23.72 -13.26 8.91
C THR A 127 22.50 -13.52 8.02
N PHE A 128 21.31 -13.11 8.48
CA PHE A 128 20.06 -13.20 7.73
C PHE A 128 19.61 -11.89 7.07
N ALA A 129 20.50 -10.90 6.90
CA ALA A 129 20.15 -9.55 6.46
C ALA A 129 19.38 -9.52 5.12
N LEU A 130 19.69 -10.43 4.20
CA LEU A 130 18.98 -10.56 2.93
C LEU A 130 17.54 -11.04 3.13
N VAL A 131 17.31 -12.02 4.00
CA VAL A 131 15.98 -12.55 4.30
C VAL A 131 15.12 -11.49 4.97
N VAL A 132 15.70 -10.71 5.88
CA VAL A 132 15.04 -9.59 6.57
C VAL A 132 14.66 -8.46 5.60
N SER A 133 15.39 -8.32 4.48
CA SER A 133 15.13 -7.30 3.46
C SER A 133 14.07 -7.69 2.42
N ILE A 134 13.69 -8.98 2.32
CA ILE A 134 12.70 -9.44 1.33
C ILE A 134 11.37 -8.66 1.41
N PRO A 135 10.78 -8.43 2.60
CA PRO A 135 9.50 -7.73 2.69
C PRO A 135 9.57 -6.27 2.22
N THR A 136 10.66 -5.56 2.49
CA THR A 136 10.83 -4.15 2.07
C THR A 136 10.97 -4.05 0.55
N ILE A 137 11.71 -4.98 -0.07
CA ILE A 137 11.81 -5.11 -1.53
C ILE A 137 10.44 -5.38 -2.15
N LEU A 138 9.66 -6.31 -1.58
CA LEU A 138 8.32 -6.62 -2.07
C LEU A 138 7.35 -5.43 -1.96
N ILE A 139 7.44 -4.63 -0.88
CA ILE A 139 6.67 -3.38 -0.75
C ILE A 139 7.07 -2.39 -1.86
N CYS A 140 8.36 -2.26 -2.14
CA CYS A 140 8.87 -1.40 -3.20
C CYS A 140 8.32 -1.81 -4.58
N ILE A 141 8.37 -3.11 -4.91
CA ILE A 141 7.77 -3.65 -6.14
C ILE A 141 6.27 -3.35 -6.17
N GLY A 142 5.57 -3.54 -5.06
CA GLY A 142 4.15 -3.21 -4.95
C GLY A 142 3.84 -1.74 -5.24
N MET A 143 4.69 -0.82 -4.80
CA MET A 143 4.55 0.62 -5.07
C MET A 143 4.84 0.97 -6.54
N TRP A 144 5.88 0.37 -7.14
CA TRP A 144 6.15 0.51 -8.58
C TRP A 144 5.00 -0.02 -9.44
N LEU A 145 4.42 -1.17 -9.09
CA LEU A 145 3.24 -1.71 -9.78
C LEU A 145 2.03 -0.78 -9.65
N PHE A 146 1.82 -0.19 -8.47
CA PHE A 146 0.73 0.77 -8.27
C PHE A 146 0.95 2.07 -9.07
N TYR A 147 2.19 2.57 -9.14
CA TYR A 147 2.56 3.71 -9.98
C TYR A 147 2.29 3.43 -11.47
N ALA A 148 2.80 2.30 -11.99
CA ALA A 148 2.64 1.91 -13.38
C ALA A 148 1.16 1.74 -13.75
N SER A 149 0.38 1.12 -12.86
CA SER A 149 -1.06 0.96 -13.01
C SER A 149 -1.79 2.30 -13.12
N SER A 150 -1.43 3.25 -12.25
CA SER A 150 -2.02 4.58 -12.20
C SER A 150 -1.68 5.45 -13.42
N ARG A 151 -0.50 5.25 -14.02
CA ARG A 151 -0.05 5.96 -15.23
C ARG A 151 -0.60 5.36 -16.53
N SER A 152 -1.06 4.11 -16.49
CA SER A 152 -1.58 3.44 -17.68
C SER A 152 -2.79 4.18 -18.28
N ARG A 153 -2.78 4.36 -19.60
CA ARG A 153 -3.89 4.93 -20.39
C ARG A 153 -5.04 3.94 -20.59
N TYR A 154 -5.04 2.83 -19.87
CA TYR A 154 -6.06 1.81 -19.97
C TYR A 154 -7.36 2.30 -19.31
N ASP A 155 -8.45 2.31 -20.07
CA ASP A 155 -9.78 2.79 -19.65
C ASP A 155 -10.59 1.75 -18.87
N GLY A 156 -10.05 0.54 -18.70
CA GLY A 156 -10.67 -0.51 -17.89
C GLY A 156 -10.40 -0.38 -16.38
N PRO A 157 -10.85 -1.36 -15.59
CA PRO A 157 -10.72 -1.34 -14.14
C PRO A 157 -9.25 -1.27 -13.71
N LEU A 158 -8.94 -0.34 -12.80
CA LEU A 158 -7.57 -0.13 -12.31
C LEU A 158 -7.07 -1.42 -11.61
N PRO A 159 -5.95 -2.03 -12.05
CA PRO A 159 -5.45 -3.24 -11.41
C PRO A 159 -5.02 -2.95 -9.97
N THR A 160 -5.46 -3.83 -9.04
CA THR A 160 -5.19 -3.70 -7.59
C THR A 160 -4.03 -4.57 -7.12
N THR A 161 -3.22 -5.09 -8.05
CA THR A 161 -2.15 -6.06 -7.76
C THR A 161 -1.12 -5.48 -6.79
N GLY A 162 -0.59 -4.28 -7.07
CA GLY A 162 0.39 -3.63 -6.19
C GLY A 162 -0.16 -3.38 -4.77
N LEU A 163 -1.39 -2.88 -4.66
CA LEU A 163 -2.08 -2.68 -3.38
C LEU A 163 -2.29 -4.01 -2.63
N THR A 164 -2.56 -5.10 -3.35
CA THR A 164 -2.75 -6.43 -2.73
C THR A 164 -1.44 -6.97 -2.20
N MET A 165 -0.34 -6.84 -2.95
CA MET A 165 0.99 -7.23 -2.47
C MET A 165 1.37 -6.48 -1.19
N ILE A 166 1.28 -5.15 -1.18
CA ILE A 166 1.60 -4.33 0.00
C ILE A 166 0.76 -4.76 1.20
N LYS A 167 -0.53 -5.04 1.01
CA LYS A 167 -1.43 -5.50 2.08
C LYS A 167 -0.99 -6.86 2.66
N VAL A 168 -0.68 -7.84 1.82
CA VAL A 168 -0.29 -9.18 2.27
C VAL A 168 1.00 -9.13 3.07
N ILE A 169 1.97 -8.34 2.62
CA ILE A 169 3.25 -8.17 3.33
C ILE A 169 3.02 -7.54 4.72
N ASN A 170 2.15 -6.54 4.82
CA ASN A 170 1.79 -5.94 6.11
C ASN A 170 1.09 -6.93 7.07
N PHE A 171 0.30 -7.88 6.55
CA PHE A 171 -0.25 -8.96 7.38
C PHE A 171 0.83 -9.90 7.91
N ILE A 172 1.82 -10.24 7.07
CA ILE A 172 2.95 -11.08 7.48
C ILE A 172 3.74 -10.38 8.58
N PHE A 173 4.06 -9.09 8.42
CA PHE A 173 4.72 -8.30 9.46
C PHE A 173 3.93 -8.23 10.76
N LEU A 174 2.61 -8.04 10.68
CA LEU A 174 1.75 -8.06 11.87
C LEU A 174 1.84 -9.40 12.61
N GLY A 175 1.87 -10.52 11.87
CA GLY A 175 2.05 -11.85 12.44
C GLY A 175 3.37 -11.99 13.18
N PHE A 176 4.50 -11.62 12.54
CA PHE A 176 5.82 -11.66 13.18
C PHE A 176 5.91 -10.75 14.41
N LEU A 177 5.35 -9.54 14.33
CA LEU A 177 5.37 -8.57 15.43
C LEU A 177 4.59 -9.03 16.66
N LEU A 178 3.56 -9.86 16.48
CA LEU A 178 2.80 -10.47 17.58
C LEU A 178 3.41 -11.80 18.06
N LEU A 179 4.04 -12.56 17.15
CA LEU A 179 4.63 -13.86 17.46
C LEU A 179 5.93 -13.73 18.23
N PHE A 180 6.80 -12.78 17.86
CA PHE A 180 8.10 -12.57 18.51
C PHE A 180 8.02 -12.35 20.03
N PRO A 181 7.23 -11.38 20.56
CA PRO A 181 7.10 -11.20 22.01
C PRO A 181 6.53 -12.44 22.70
N PHE A 182 5.64 -13.16 22.04
CA PHE A 182 5.06 -14.39 22.58
C PHE A 182 6.11 -15.49 22.72
N LEU A 183 7.02 -15.66 21.76
CA LEU A 183 8.13 -16.59 21.88
C LEU A 183 9.09 -16.20 22.99
N VAL A 184 9.45 -14.92 23.10
CA VAL A 184 10.31 -14.42 24.18
C VAL A 184 9.66 -14.67 25.55
N PHE A 185 8.35 -14.48 25.66
CA PHE A 185 7.61 -14.80 26.88
C PHE A 185 7.69 -16.29 27.22
N LEU A 186 7.52 -17.19 26.24
CA LEU A 186 7.66 -18.64 26.47
C LEU A 186 9.08 -19.01 26.90
N THR A 187 10.13 -18.45 26.27
CA THR A 187 11.51 -18.76 26.67
C THR A 187 11.83 -18.27 28.08
N VAL A 188 11.28 -17.13 28.50
CA VAL A 188 11.42 -16.65 29.88
C VAL A 188 10.68 -17.55 30.87
N LEU A 189 9.47 -18.00 30.56
CA LEU A 189 8.70 -18.86 31.46
C LEU A 189 9.32 -20.25 31.63
N PHE A 190 9.77 -20.88 30.55
CA PHE A 190 10.29 -22.25 30.56
C PHE A 190 11.81 -22.32 30.76
N GLY A 191 12.55 -21.25 30.49
CA GLY A 191 14.00 -21.19 30.66
C GLY A 191 14.47 -20.91 32.10
N ASN A 192 13.60 -20.37 32.96
CA ASN A 192 13.90 -20.07 34.37
C ASN A 192 13.31 -21.11 35.34
N VAL A 193 12.97 -22.31 34.86
CA VAL A 193 12.37 -23.37 35.69
C VAL A 193 13.33 -23.88 36.78
N ASP A 194 14.64 -23.66 36.62
CA ASP A 194 15.67 -24.17 37.53
C ASP A 194 16.26 -23.11 38.49
N THR A 195 15.85 -21.84 38.39
CA THR A 195 16.43 -20.74 39.18
C THR A 195 15.42 -20.18 40.19
N GLU A 196 15.65 -20.41 41.49
CA GLU A 196 14.81 -19.94 42.60
C GLU A 196 14.88 -18.41 42.87
N GLU A 197 15.40 -17.60 41.94
CA GLU A 197 15.48 -16.15 42.08
C GLU A 197 14.15 -15.48 41.70
N SER A 198 13.22 -15.44 42.66
CA SER A 198 11.88 -14.83 42.54
C SER A 198 11.89 -13.37 42.04
N SER A 199 12.97 -12.63 42.28
CA SER A 199 13.15 -11.24 41.83
C SER A 199 13.36 -11.12 40.32
N ALA A 200 14.09 -12.04 39.69
CA ALA A 200 14.39 -12.00 38.25
C ALA A 200 13.13 -12.25 37.40
N VAL A 201 12.29 -13.19 37.83
CA VAL A 201 11.03 -13.52 37.16
C VAL A 201 10.06 -12.33 37.20
N LEU A 202 9.96 -11.63 38.33
CA LEU A 202 9.11 -10.43 38.45
C LEU A 202 9.58 -9.29 37.53
N ILE A 203 10.89 -9.03 37.46
CA ILE A 203 11.46 -8.01 36.57
C ILE A 203 11.18 -8.37 35.10
N ALA A 204 11.36 -9.64 34.73
CA ALA A 204 11.08 -10.11 33.37
C ALA A 204 9.60 -9.96 32.99
N ILE A 205 8.67 -10.30 33.90
CA ILE A 205 7.23 -10.09 33.67
C ILE A 205 6.91 -8.61 33.47
N ILE A 206 7.45 -7.72 34.31
CA ILE A 206 7.22 -6.26 34.18
C ILE A 206 7.78 -5.75 32.84
N ALA A 207 8.98 -6.18 32.46
CA ALA A 207 9.59 -5.80 31.18
C ALA A 207 8.74 -6.25 29.98
N ILE A 208 8.15 -7.44 30.03
CA ILE A 208 7.27 -7.97 28.99
C ILE A 208 5.97 -7.17 28.89
N ILE A 209 5.39 -6.78 30.03
CA ILE A 209 4.17 -5.94 30.05
C ILE A 209 4.47 -4.57 29.41
N ILE A 210 5.58 -3.94 29.77
CA ILE A 210 6.01 -2.66 29.18
C ILE A 210 6.23 -2.83 27.68
N PHE A 211 6.92 -3.90 27.27
CA PHE A 211 7.16 -4.19 25.85
C PHE A 211 5.85 -4.40 25.07
N ALA A 212 4.88 -5.13 25.64
CA ALA A 212 3.56 -5.32 25.03
C ALA A 212 2.79 -4.00 24.86
N ILE A 213 2.87 -3.10 25.83
CA ILE A 213 2.27 -1.75 25.72
C ILE A 213 2.92 -0.98 24.58
N VAL A 214 4.25 -0.97 24.49
CA VAL A 214 4.99 -0.29 23.42
C VAL A 214 4.62 -0.86 22.04
N LEU A 215 4.43 -2.18 21.92
CA LEU A 215 4.02 -2.85 20.69
C LEU A 215 2.59 -2.53 20.24
N THR A 216 1.74 -2.00 21.12
CA THR A 216 0.37 -1.62 20.75
C THR A 216 0.38 -0.54 19.66
N LEU A 217 1.32 0.40 19.73
CA LEU A 217 1.42 1.51 18.78
C LEU A 217 1.73 1.05 17.33
N PRO A 218 2.78 0.25 17.05
CA PRO A 218 3.05 -0.27 15.71
C PRO A 218 1.94 -1.20 15.19
N VAL A 219 1.25 -1.95 16.06
CA VAL A 219 0.08 -2.76 15.66
C VAL A 219 -1.02 -1.87 15.08
N ILE A 220 -1.40 -0.81 15.79
CA ILE A 220 -2.45 0.12 15.32
C ILE A 220 -2.01 0.80 14.02
N TYR A 221 -0.73 1.12 13.87
CA TYR A 221 -0.17 1.68 12.63
C TYR A 221 -0.32 0.75 11.42
N ILE A 222 0.08 -0.52 11.56
CA ILE A 222 -0.05 -1.51 10.47
C ILE A 222 -1.53 -1.73 10.11
N ILE A 223 -2.43 -1.81 11.11
CA ILE A 223 -3.88 -1.90 10.88
C ILE A 223 -4.38 -0.67 10.11
N GLY A 224 -3.88 0.53 10.45
CA GLY A 224 -4.17 1.77 9.73
C GLY A 224 -3.77 1.73 8.25
N ILE A 225 -2.58 1.20 7.94
CA ILE A 225 -2.13 0.99 6.56
C ILE A 225 -3.05 0.02 5.83
N ILE A 226 -3.35 -1.12 6.44
CA ILE A 226 -4.23 -2.15 5.85
C ILE A 226 -5.63 -1.57 5.57
N ASN A 227 -6.18 -0.79 6.50
CA ASN A 227 -7.47 -0.13 6.33
C ASN A 227 -7.42 0.90 5.20
N THR A 228 -6.35 1.68 5.10
CA THR A 228 -6.15 2.62 3.99
C THR A 228 -6.14 1.89 2.64
N ILE A 229 -5.37 0.81 2.52
CA ILE A 229 -5.32 -0.01 1.30
C ILE A 229 -6.68 -0.63 0.98
N ASN A 230 -7.40 -1.13 1.99
CA ASN A 230 -8.74 -1.69 1.80
C ASN A 230 -9.73 -0.63 1.30
N THR A 231 -9.64 0.60 1.81
CA THR A 231 -10.45 1.73 1.34
C THR A 231 -10.12 2.05 -0.12
N LEU A 232 -8.84 2.15 -0.49
CA LEU A 232 -8.41 2.36 -1.88
C LEU A 232 -8.94 1.25 -2.81
N LYS A 233 -8.80 -0.02 -2.41
CA LYS A 233 -9.30 -1.17 -3.18
C LYS A 233 -10.82 -1.16 -3.31
N LYS A 234 -11.55 -0.78 -2.26
CA LYS A 234 -13.03 -0.64 -2.31
C LYS A 234 -13.40 0.46 -3.29
N THR A 235 -12.75 1.62 -3.22
CA THR A 235 -12.96 2.74 -4.15
C THR A 235 -12.69 2.35 -5.60
N ILE A 236 -11.66 1.55 -5.88
CA ILE A 236 -11.41 1.01 -7.23
C ILE A 236 -12.55 0.12 -7.70
N LYS A 237 -13.06 -0.76 -6.84
CA LYS A 237 -14.11 -1.72 -7.19
C LYS A 237 -15.48 -1.08 -7.36
N THR A 238 -15.82 -0.11 -6.50
CA THR A 238 -17.15 0.49 -6.46
C THR A 238 -17.25 1.79 -7.26
N GLY A 239 -16.11 2.43 -7.56
CA GLY A 239 -16.06 3.77 -8.13
C GLY A 239 -16.60 4.87 -7.20
N MET A 240 -16.96 4.54 -5.95
CA MET A 240 -17.51 5.51 -5.01
C MET A 240 -16.39 6.16 -4.16
N PRO A 241 -16.44 7.49 -3.95
CA PRO A 241 -15.45 8.17 -3.14
C PRO A 241 -15.59 7.75 -1.67
N SER A 242 -14.47 7.65 -0.97
CA SER A 242 -14.44 7.24 0.43
C SER A 242 -13.50 8.12 1.24
N ASP A 243 -14.03 8.77 2.27
CA ASP A 243 -13.26 9.57 3.23
C ASP A 243 -12.69 8.73 4.39
N LYS A 244 -12.85 7.40 4.32
CA LYS A 244 -12.38 6.47 5.37
C LYS A 244 -10.87 6.23 5.33
N VAL A 245 -10.11 7.13 4.71
CA VAL A 245 -8.65 7.09 4.73
C VAL A 245 -8.16 7.57 6.10
N SER A 246 -7.34 6.73 6.73
CA SER A 246 -6.86 6.97 8.08
C SER A 246 -5.86 8.14 8.11
N GLY A 247 -6.28 9.28 8.67
CA GLY A 247 -5.38 10.41 8.90
C GLY A 247 -4.27 10.07 9.91
N PHE A 248 -4.52 9.12 10.80
CA PHE A 248 -3.55 8.60 11.77
C PHE A 248 -2.30 8.05 11.08
N VAL A 249 -2.43 7.35 9.94
CA VAL A 249 -1.26 6.80 9.20
C VAL A 249 -0.34 7.93 8.73
N GLY A 250 -0.90 9.04 8.26
CA GLY A 250 -0.12 10.20 7.84
C GLY A 250 0.65 10.85 9.00
N VAL A 251 0.01 11.01 10.16
CA VAL A 251 0.68 11.55 11.36
C VAL A 251 1.79 10.61 11.84
N MET A 252 1.52 9.30 11.88
CA MET A 252 2.53 8.31 12.27
C MET A 252 3.72 8.29 11.32
N ASN A 253 3.52 8.47 10.02
CA ASN A 253 4.63 8.58 9.07
C ASN A 253 5.56 9.76 9.39
N PHE A 254 5.03 10.91 9.84
CA PHE A 254 5.86 12.02 10.27
C PHE A 254 6.66 11.69 11.53
N ILE A 255 6.03 11.01 12.50
CA ILE A 255 6.72 10.57 13.73
C ILE A 255 7.86 9.59 13.38
N ILE A 256 7.59 8.61 12.51
CA ILE A 256 8.59 7.65 12.02
C ILE A 256 9.73 8.38 11.29
N ALA A 257 9.43 9.39 10.48
CA ALA A 257 10.46 10.18 9.80
C ALA A 257 11.39 10.90 10.80
N VAL A 258 10.86 11.42 11.91
CA VAL A 258 11.67 12.02 12.98
C VAL A 258 12.62 10.98 13.59
N PHE A 259 12.14 9.77 13.87
CA PHE A 259 13.01 8.69 14.35
C PHE A 259 14.13 8.36 13.36
N PHE A 260 13.84 8.33 12.05
CA PHE A 260 14.89 8.14 11.04
C PHE A 260 15.92 9.29 11.00
N ILE A 261 15.51 10.53 11.27
CA ILE A 261 16.46 11.65 11.40
C ILE A 261 17.34 11.47 12.64
N LEU A 262 16.76 11.02 13.76
CA LEU A 262 17.52 10.73 14.98
C LEU A 262 18.51 9.58 14.78
N THR A 263 18.13 8.52 14.06
CA THR A 263 19.05 7.42 13.73
C THR A 263 20.15 7.87 12.76
N ALA A 264 19.85 8.75 11.81
CA ALA A 264 20.86 9.37 10.96
C ALA A 264 21.87 10.19 11.78
N LEU A 265 21.40 10.97 12.76
CA LEU A 265 22.26 11.74 13.68
C LEU A 265 23.15 10.82 14.53
N ALA A 266 22.62 9.69 15.00
CA ALA A 266 23.41 8.70 15.73
C ALA A 266 24.52 8.09 14.85
N ALA A 267 24.22 7.79 13.58
CA ALA A 267 25.17 7.24 12.63
C ALA A 267 26.33 8.21 12.26
N ILE A 268 26.16 9.52 12.49
CA ILE A 268 27.26 10.50 12.36
C ILE A 268 28.39 10.17 13.35
N ARG A 269 28.07 9.70 14.56
CA ARG A 269 29.08 9.36 15.57
C ARG A 269 30.00 8.21 15.13
N THR A 270 29.45 7.27 14.37
CA THR A 270 30.18 6.11 13.84
C THR A 270 30.76 6.37 12.45
N LEU A 271 30.61 7.60 11.92
CA LEU A 271 31.04 8.00 10.57
C LEU A 271 30.52 7.07 9.45
N ASP A 272 29.36 6.43 9.67
CA ASP A 272 28.78 5.51 8.70
C ASP A 272 27.95 6.28 7.67
N ILE A 273 28.64 6.68 6.59
CA ILE A 273 28.06 7.49 5.52
C ILE A 273 26.85 6.80 4.87
N VAL A 274 26.92 5.48 4.68
CA VAL A 274 25.85 4.72 4.01
C VAL A 274 24.60 4.69 4.89
N ALA A 275 24.76 4.46 6.19
CA ALA A 275 23.67 4.51 7.15
C ALA A 275 23.05 5.92 7.25
N ILE A 276 23.86 6.99 7.27
CA ILE A 276 23.36 8.37 7.32
C ILE A 276 22.45 8.65 6.12
N PHE A 277 22.93 8.40 4.90
CA PHE A 277 22.13 8.66 3.70
C PHE A 277 20.89 7.76 3.64
N SER A 278 21.00 6.46 3.93
CA SER A 278 19.85 5.55 3.92
C SER A 278 18.73 6.01 4.87
N ASN A 279 19.09 6.43 6.08
CA ASN A 279 18.13 6.92 7.07
C ASN A 279 17.47 8.25 6.63
N LEU A 280 18.23 9.18 6.06
CA LEU A 280 17.67 10.43 5.54
C LEU A 280 16.70 10.20 4.35
N LEU A 281 17.03 9.26 3.46
CA LEU A 281 16.14 8.87 2.37
C LEU A 281 14.85 8.22 2.89
N SER A 282 14.93 7.37 3.93
CA SER A 282 13.76 6.82 4.63
C SER A 282 12.88 7.93 5.19
N ALA A 283 13.46 8.91 5.89
CA ALA A 283 12.72 10.03 6.44
C ALA A 283 11.98 10.82 5.34
N ALA A 284 12.68 11.15 4.24
CA ALA A 284 12.09 11.83 3.10
C ALA A 284 10.95 11.02 2.46
N PHE A 285 11.11 9.69 2.32
CA PHE A 285 10.06 8.80 1.83
C PHE A 285 8.78 8.88 2.68
N PHE A 286 8.89 8.71 4.00
CA PHE A 286 7.72 8.75 4.89
C PHE A 286 7.00 10.10 4.86
N ILE A 287 7.76 11.19 4.79
CA ILE A 287 7.21 12.56 4.63
C ILE A 287 6.43 12.69 3.33
N LEU A 288 7.00 12.29 2.19
CA LEU A 288 6.34 12.41 0.89
C LEU A 288 5.09 11.54 0.78
N ILE A 289 5.13 10.31 1.30
CA ILE A 289 3.95 9.44 1.36
C ILE A 289 2.86 10.06 2.25
N SER A 290 3.23 10.68 3.37
CA SER A 290 2.27 11.37 4.24
C SER A 290 1.59 12.53 3.52
N ILE A 291 2.37 13.40 2.85
CA ILE A 291 1.85 14.51 2.05
C ILE A 291 0.91 14.00 0.94
N GLY A 292 1.32 12.95 0.23
CA GLY A 292 0.50 12.31 -0.81
C GLY A 292 -0.81 11.75 -0.27
N LEU A 293 -0.79 11.14 0.92
CA LEU A 293 -1.98 10.59 1.57
C LEU A 293 -2.97 11.69 1.97
N PHE A 294 -2.49 12.80 2.52
CA PHE A 294 -3.34 13.95 2.88
C PHE A 294 -3.90 14.65 1.65
N ALA A 295 -3.10 14.80 0.59
CA ALA A 295 -3.57 15.36 -0.68
C ALA A 295 -4.69 14.49 -1.29
N TYR A 296 -4.51 13.17 -1.31
CA TYR A 296 -5.54 12.24 -1.77
C TYR A 296 -6.81 12.32 -0.93
N LYS A 297 -6.67 12.33 0.41
CA LYS A 297 -7.82 12.43 1.31
C LYS A 297 -8.61 13.71 1.05
N LYS A 298 -7.92 14.86 0.93
CA LYS A 298 -8.56 16.15 0.62
C LYS A 298 -9.32 16.10 -0.71
N GLU A 299 -8.74 15.50 -1.75
CA GLU A 299 -9.40 15.36 -3.05
C GLU A 299 -10.66 14.48 -2.97
N MET A 300 -10.61 13.39 -2.21
CA MET A 300 -11.77 12.52 -1.97
C MET A 300 -12.89 13.23 -1.19
N SER A 301 -12.57 13.98 -0.14
CA SER A 301 -13.56 14.74 0.63
C SER A 301 -14.24 15.81 -0.24
N LEU A 302 -13.49 16.46 -1.15
CA LEU A 302 -14.04 17.46 -2.07
C LEU A 302 -15.01 16.83 -3.09
N ILE A 303 -14.71 15.65 -3.62
CA ILE A 303 -15.62 14.94 -4.53
C ILE A 303 -16.93 14.57 -3.81
N ILE A 304 -16.83 14.08 -2.56
CA ILE A 304 -18.00 13.76 -1.73
C ILE A 304 -18.85 15.01 -1.50
N TYR A 305 -18.22 16.12 -1.10
CA TYR A 305 -18.92 17.38 -0.86
C TYR A 305 -19.62 17.89 -2.11
N LYS A 306 -18.94 17.87 -3.27
CA LYS A 306 -19.52 18.28 -4.56
C LYS A 306 -20.73 17.42 -4.93
N ASN A 307 -20.63 16.10 -4.78
CA ASN A 307 -21.72 15.18 -5.09
C ASN A 307 -22.95 15.42 -4.19
N TYR A 308 -22.72 15.69 -2.90
CA TYR A 308 -23.79 16.03 -1.96
C TYR A 308 -24.49 17.34 -2.34
N TYR A 309 -23.72 18.38 -2.69
CA TYR A 309 -24.28 19.67 -3.12
C TYR A 309 -25.03 19.58 -4.45
N SER A 310 -24.53 18.82 -5.44
CA SER A 310 -25.27 18.63 -6.70
C SER A 310 -26.59 17.88 -6.51
N ALA A 311 -26.62 16.92 -5.58
CA ALA A 311 -27.84 16.18 -5.27
C ALA A 311 -28.91 17.08 -4.65
N SER A 312 -28.53 17.97 -3.71
CA SER A 312 -29.48 18.88 -3.07
C SER A 312 -30.06 19.92 -4.02
N VAL A 313 -29.31 20.40 -5.02
CA VAL A 313 -29.83 21.35 -6.02
C VAL A 313 -30.83 20.67 -6.97
N SER A 314 -30.61 19.39 -7.32
CA SER A 314 -31.52 18.65 -8.23
C SER A 314 -32.91 18.37 -7.63
N THR A 315 -33.04 18.37 -6.31
CA THR A 315 -34.33 18.23 -5.61
C THR A 315 -35.16 19.52 -5.56
N TYR A 316 -34.62 20.66 -6.00
CA TYR A 316 -35.32 21.95 -6.02
C TYR A 316 -35.53 22.51 -7.44
N THR A 317 -35.67 21.65 -8.46
CA THR A 317 -36.28 22.08 -9.73
C THR A 317 -37.80 21.98 -9.59
N PRO A 318 -38.54 23.09 -9.41
CA PRO A 318 -39.99 23.03 -9.55
C PRO A 318 -40.32 22.60 -10.97
N PHE A 319 -41.19 21.61 -11.11
CA PHE A 319 -41.89 21.34 -12.36
C PHE A 319 -42.58 22.64 -12.78
N VAL A 320 -42.08 23.26 -13.85
CA VAL A 320 -42.74 24.34 -14.58
C VAL A 320 -43.21 23.78 -15.90
#